data_AF-A0A835EW89-F1
#
_entry.id   AF-A0A835EW89-F1
#
_cell.length_a   1.000
_cell.length_b   1.000
_cell.length_c   1.000
_cell.angle_alpha   90.00
_cell.angle_beta   90.00
_cell.angle_gamma   90.00
#
_symmetry.space_group_name_H-M   'P 1'
#
loop_
_entity.id
_entity.type
_entity.pdbx_description
1 polymer ?
#
loop_
_entity_poly.entity_id
_entity_poly.type
_entity_poly.pdbx_seq_one_letter_code
_entity_poly.pdbx_strand_id
1 'polypeptide(L)'
;MSGDNLPPPSSVINMYKANGIPLMRIYAPDQAALQAASGTGIRVVVGAPNDVLSTLAASPAAAASWVRNNVEAYYPSVSFRCICVGNEVSGAAAGDLVPAMENIRAALAAAGLENIKVTTSVSQSILGGYKPPSAADFTDEAQGFMGPVLDFLARTGAPLMASVYPYFTYAYNPSAMDLSYALFTAPGTVMQDDSYGYQNLFDETVDSFYVAMGKHGGDGVTLVVSESGWPSAGGVAASPENARIYNQNLINHVGKGTPRHPGAIETILFSMFNENLKEDGVEQNWGLFYPNMQRVYPISFN
;
A
#
# COMPACT_ATOMS: atom_id res chain seq x y z
N MET A 1 -8.32 3.15 10.67
CA MET A 1 -7.45 2.89 11.83
C MET A 1 -8.29 2.19 12.86
N SER A 2 -7.76 1.13 13.45
CA SER A 2 -8.39 0.32 14.49
C SER A 2 -7.78 0.69 15.84
N GLY A 3 -8.16 1.86 16.36
CA GLY A 3 -7.76 2.30 17.70
C GLY A 3 -8.74 3.31 18.29
N ASP A 4 -8.95 3.24 19.61
CA ASP A 4 -9.90 4.11 20.35
C ASP A 4 -9.22 5.23 21.17
N ASN A 5 -7.89 5.31 21.10
CA ASN A 5 -7.06 6.24 21.86
C ASN A 5 -6.25 7.21 20.97
N LEU A 6 -6.58 7.28 19.68
CA LEU A 6 -5.81 8.04 18.69
C LEU A 6 -6.08 9.55 18.77
N PRO A 7 -5.11 10.40 18.40
CA PRO A 7 -5.32 11.84 18.31
C PRO A 7 -6.45 12.21 17.32
N PRO A 8 -7.13 13.35 17.52
CA PRO A 8 -8.12 13.82 16.57
C PRO A 8 -7.47 14.11 15.19
N PRO A 9 -8.21 13.97 14.07
CA PRO A 9 -7.64 14.09 12.73
C PRO A 9 -6.89 15.40 12.45
N SER A 10 -7.32 16.53 13.03
CA SER A 10 -6.62 17.82 12.90
C SER A 10 -5.21 17.78 13.50
N SER A 11 -5.01 17.11 14.64
CA SER A 11 -3.69 16.88 15.23
C SER A 11 -2.85 15.97 14.35
N VAL A 12 -3.44 14.91 13.79
CA VAL A 12 -2.74 14.00 12.86
C VAL A 12 -2.26 14.76 11.62
N ILE A 13 -3.09 15.61 11.02
CA ILE A 13 -2.71 16.46 9.89
C ILE A 13 -1.56 17.41 10.24
N ASN A 14 -1.56 17.97 11.45
CA ASN A 14 -0.44 18.79 11.92
C ASN A 14 0.85 17.96 12.06
N MET A 15 0.75 16.70 12.51
CA MET A 15 1.90 15.79 12.54
C MET A 15 2.44 15.48 11.14
N TYR A 16 1.56 15.23 10.16
CA TYR A 16 1.99 15.02 8.76
C TYR A 16 2.78 16.24 8.24
N LYS A 17 2.25 17.46 8.41
CA LYS A 17 2.94 18.69 8.02
C LYS A 17 4.27 18.88 8.77
N ALA A 18 4.28 18.68 10.08
CA ALA A 18 5.47 18.87 10.91
C ALA A 18 6.60 17.89 10.59
N ASN A 19 6.27 16.70 10.06
CA ASN A 19 7.24 15.69 9.65
C ASN A 19 7.46 15.66 8.13
N GLY A 20 6.89 16.59 7.35
CA GLY A 20 7.09 16.65 5.90
C GLY A 20 6.48 15.49 5.11
N ILE A 21 5.48 14.79 5.66
CA ILE A 21 4.87 13.61 5.02
C ILE A 21 3.85 14.08 3.97
N PRO A 22 4.08 13.85 2.66
CA PRO A 22 3.29 14.49 1.60
C PRO A 22 2.07 13.67 1.15
N LEU A 23 1.95 12.43 1.60
CA LEU A 23 0.96 11.46 1.14
C LEU A 23 0.39 10.70 2.33
N MET A 24 -0.94 10.65 2.40
CA MET A 24 -1.71 9.90 3.39
C MET A 24 -2.55 8.83 2.69
N ARG A 25 -2.62 7.64 3.29
CA ARG A 25 -3.60 6.61 2.92
C ARG A 25 -4.63 6.47 4.03
N ILE A 26 -5.90 6.58 3.67
CA ILE A 26 -7.04 6.26 4.56
C ILE A 26 -7.81 5.09 3.97
N TYR A 27 -8.12 4.09 4.80
CA TYR A 27 -8.70 2.82 4.36
C TYR A 27 -10.21 2.89 4.09
N ALA A 28 -10.85 3.95 4.57
CA ALA A 28 -12.27 4.24 4.40
C ALA A 28 -12.42 5.77 4.28
N PRO A 29 -13.54 6.28 3.73
CA PRO A 29 -13.80 7.72 3.61
C PRO A 29 -14.21 8.33 4.96
N ASP A 30 -13.24 8.42 5.89
CA ASP A 30 -13.44 9.08 7.18
C ASP A 30 -13.65 10.58 6.96
N GLN A 31 -14.88 11.04 7.25
CA GLN A 31 -15.28 12.42 6.99
C GLN A 31 -14.44 13.42 7.78
N ALA A 32 -14.11 13.11 9.04
CA ALA A 32 -13.32 14.01 9.88
C ALA A 32 -11.87 14.13 9.38
N ALA A 33 -11.29 13.04 8.87
CA ALA A 33 -9.98 13.05 8.23
C ALA A 33 -9.98 13.83 6.91
N LEU A 34 -10.99 13.63 6.05
CA LEU A 34 -11.13 14.38 4.79
C LEU A 34 -11.33 15.88 5.04
N GLN A 35 -12.16 16.25 6.02
CA GLN A 35 -12.31 17.64 6.45
C GLN A 35 -10.99 18.22 6.96
N ALA A 36 -10.26 17.48 7.81
CA ALA A 36 -8.98 17.95 8.34
C ALA A 36 -7.88 18.07 7.27
N ALA A 37 -7.91 17.25 6.22
CA ALA A 37 -6.95 17.29 5.11
C ALA A 37 -7.21 18.43 4.12
N SER A 38 -8.41 19.03 4.14
CA SER A 38 -8.81 20.09 3.21
C SER A 38 -7.87 21.30 3.26
N GLY A 39 -7.38 21.73 2.10
CA GLY A 39 -6.51 22.91 1.95
C GLY A 39 -5.08 22.73 2.46
N THR A 40 -4.69 21.52 2.86
CA THR A 40 -3.36 21.25 3.44
C THR A 40 -2.28 20.97 2.39
N GLY A 41 -2.69 20.59 1.18
CA GLY A 41 -1.80 20.11 0.13
C GLY A 41 -1.30 18.66 0.30
N ILE A 42 -1.57 18.00 1.44
CA ILE A 42 -1.29 16.57 1.63
C ILE A 42 -2.15 15.79 0.65
N ARG A 43 -1.49 14.93 -0.14
CA ARG A 43 -2.18 14.06 -1.09
C ARG A 43 -2.86 12.91 -0.35
N VAL A 44 -4.07 12.53 -0.76
CA VAL A 44 -4.86 11.50 -0.07
C VAL A 44 -5.20 10.35 -1.01
N VAL A 45 -4.81 9.13 -0.64
CA VAL A 45 -5.37 7.88 -1.17
C VAL A 45 -6.56 7.52 -0.28
N VAL A 46 -7.77 7.47 -0.85
CA VAL A 46 -8.99 7.09 -0.12
C VAL A 46 -9.45 5.70 -0.54
N GLY A 47 -9.68 4.83 0.43
CA GLY A 47 -10.18 3.48 0.22
C GLY A 47 -11.70 3.44 0.05
N ALA A 48 -12.18 2.63 -0.89
CA ALA A 48 -13.52 2.06 -0.82
C ALA A 48 -13.40 0.69 -0.12
N PRO A 49 -13.90 0.53 1.12
CA PRO A 49 -13.65 -0.68 1.90
C PRO A 49 -14.29 -1.94 1.28
N ASN A 50 -13.83 -3.11 1.69
CA ASN A 50 -14.27 -4.39 1.10
C ASN A 50 -15.77 -4.68 1.30
N ASP A 51 -16.38 -4.16 2.36
CA ASP A 51 -17.79 -4.39 2.70
C ASP A 51 -18.78 -3.68 1.76
N VAL A 52 -18.36 -2.60 1.11
CA VAL A 52 -19.17 -1.89 0.10
C VAL A 52 -18.90 -2.39 -1.33
N LEU A 53 -17.91 -3.26 -1.53
CA LEU A 53 -17.42 -3.65 -2.86
C LEU A 53 -18.52 -4.22 -3.77
N SER A 54 -19.28 -5.20 -3.27
CA SER A 54 -20.36 -5.83 -4.03
C SER A 54 -21.49 -4.85 -4.39
N THR A 55 -21.76 -3.88 -3.51
CA THR A 55 -22.75 -2.82 -3.78
C THR A 55 -22.28 -1.87 -4.87
N LEU A 56 -20.99 -1.51 -4.85
CA LEU A 56 -20.37 -0.67 -5.89
C LEU A 56 -20.29 -1.40 -7.23
N ALA A 57 -20.01 -2.70 -7.22
CA ALA A 57 -19.99 -3.55 -8.41
C ALA A 57 -21.38 -3.68 -9.05
N ALA A 58 -22.41 -3.91 -8.24
CA ALA A 58 -23.76 -4.18 -8.74
C ALA A 58 -24.52 -2.95 -9.24
N SER A 59 -24.15 -1.73 -8.82
CA SER A 59 -24.96 -0.53 -9.08
C SER A 59 -24.13 0.70 -9.43
N PRO A 60 -24.17 1.16 -10.70
CA PRO A 60 -23.60 2.44 -11.10
C PRO A 60 -24.14 3.62 -10.29
N ALA A 61 -25.43 3.57 -9.88
CA ALA A 61 -26.04 4.61 -9.05
C ALA A 61 -25.47 4.62 -7.61
N ALA A 62 -25.13 3.46 -7.06
CA ALA A 62 -24.44 3.36 -5.78
C ALA A 62 -23.03 3.93 -5.87
N ALA A 63 -22.28 3.60 -6.93
CA ALA A 63 -20.96 4.18 -7.17
C ALA A 63 -20.99 5.70 -7.35
N ALA A 64 -21.96 6.22 -8.12
CA ALA A 64 -22.16 7.66 -8.26
C ALA A 64 -22.47 8.34 -6.92
N SER A 65 -23.28 7.71 -6.07
CA SER A 65 -23.57 8.22 -4.73
C SER A 65 -22.36 8.17 -3.81
N TRP A 66 -21.55 7.11 -3.91
CA TRP A 66 -20.30 6.99 -3.18
C TRP A 66 -19.31 8.09 -3.59
N VAL A 67 -19.11 8.32 -4.89
CA VAL A 67 -18.23 9.39 -5.39
C VAL A 67 -18.72 10.76 -4.94
N ARG A 68 -20.02 11.03 -5.04
CA ARG A 68 -20.60 12.30 -4.60
C ARG A 68 -20.32 12.58 -3.12
N ASN A 69 -20.57 11.59 -2.28
CA ASN A 69 -20.50 11.77 -0.82
C ASN A 69 -19.06 11.78 -0.29
N ASN A 70 -18.14 11.08 -0.95
CA ASN A 70 -16.80 10.82 -0.42
C ASN A 70 -15.68 11.53 -1.20
N VAL A 71 -15.95 11.99 -2.42
CA VAL A 71 -14.97 12.66 -3.28
C VAL A 71 -15.43 14.07 -3.64
N GLU A 72 -16.59 14.22 -4.31
CA GLU A 72 -17.08 15.54 -4.74
C GLU A 72 -17.32 16.49 -3.56
N ALA A 73 -17.85 15.97 -2.44
CA ALA A 73 -18.09 16.75 -1.24
C ALA A 73 -16.83 17.42 -0.64
N TYR A 74 -15.64 16.94 -0.99
CA TYR A 74 -14.35 17.42 -0.46
C TYR A 74 -13.42 17.98 -1.54
N TYR A 75 -13.73 17.78 -2.82
CA TYR A 75 -12.97 18.30 -3.94
C TYR A 75 -13.37 19.76 -4.25
N PRO A 76 -12.43 20.66 -4.62
CA PRO A 76 -10.99 20.46 -4.82
C PRO A 76 -10.14 20.68 -3.56
N SER A 77 -10.76 20.95 -2.41
CA SER A 77 -10.03 21.27 -1.17
C SER A 77 -9.13 20.13 -0.71
N VAL A 78 -9.58 18.88 -0.82
CA VAL A 78 -8.74 17.69 -0.61
C VAL A 78 -8.01 17.32 -1.90
N SER A 79 -6.69 17.17 -1.79
CA SER A 79 -5.84 16.72 -2.90
C SER A 79 -5.90 15.20 -3.06
N PHE A 80 -6.92 14.68 -3.73
CA PHE A 80 -7.01 13.23 -3.99
C PHE A 80 -5.92 12.75 -4.96
N ARG A 81 -5.14 11.75 -4.53
CA ARG A 81 -4.13 11.06 -5.34
C ARG A 81 -4.74 9.96 -6.19
N CYS A 82 -5.62 9.15 -5.58
CA CYS A 82 -6.38 8.09 -6.23
C CYS A 82 -7.44 7.53 -5.26
N ILE A 83 -8.38 6.77 -5.83
CA ILE A 83 -9.33 5.93 -5.10
C ILE A 83 -8.79 4.49 -5.12
N CYS A 84 -8.66 3.87 -3.96
CA CYS A 84 -8.27 2.48 -3.81
C CYS A 84 -9.51 1.62 -3.53
N VAL A 85 -10.02 0.93 -4.55
CA VAL A 85 -11.20 0.06 -4.45
C VAL A 85 -10.78 -1.31 -3.93
N GLY A 86 -11.18 -1.61 -2.70
CA GLY A 86 -10.76 -2.82 -2.00
C GLY A 86 -9.33 -2.76 -1.46
N ASN A 87 -9.08 -3.59 -0.44
CA ASN A 87 -7.77 -3.84 0.16
C ASN A 87 -7.63 -5.34 0.43
N GLU A 88 -6.69 -5.98 -0.26
CA GLU A 88 -6.37 -7.41 -0.13
C GLU A 88 -7.61 -8.30 -0.30
N VAL A 89 -8.46 -7.96 -1.28
CA VAL A 89 -9.66 -8.74 -1.62
C VAL A 89 -9.25 -10.11 -2.15
N SER A 90 -9.87 -11.18 -1.65
CA SER A 90 -9.58 -12.57 -2.01
C SER A 90 -10.86 -13.39 -2.20
N GLY A 91 -10.72 -14.63 -2.67
CA GLY A 91 -11.83 -15.54 -2.91
C GLY A 91 -12.86 -14.99 -3.89
N ALA A 92 -14.13 -15.37 -3.68
CA ALA A 92 -15.23 -14.99 -4.57
C ALA A 92 -15.45 -13.48 -4.67
N ALA A 93 -15.10 -12.71 -3.63
CA ALA A 93 -15.26 -11.25 -3.61
C ALA A 93 -14.34 -10.55 -4.62
N ALA A 94 -13.25 -11.18 -5.05
CA ALA A 94 -12.35 -10.62 -6.05
C ALA A 94 -13.03 -10.43 -7.42
N GLY A 95 -14.11 -11.18 -7.69
CA GLY A 95 -14.94 -11.01 -8.89
C GLY A 95 -15.63 -9.65 -8.98
N ASP A 96 -15.83 -8.96 -7.84
CA ASP A 96 -16.47 -7.65 -7.79
C ASP A 96 -15.48 -6.48 -7.98
N LEU A 97 -14.16 -6.73 -7.99
CA LEU A 97 -13.13 -5.69 -8.11
C LEU A 97 -13.28 -4.86 -9.38
N VAL A 98 -13.21 -5.49 -10.56
CA VAL A 98 -13.24 -4.77 -11.83
C VAL A 98 -14.58 -4.05 -12.05
N PRO A 99 -15.75 -4.68 -11.82
CA PRO A 99 -17.03 -3.97 -11.92
C PRO A 99 -17.13 -2.75 -11.00
N ALA A 100 -16.67 -2.87 -9.74
CA ALA A 100 -16.67 -1.74 -8.80
C ALA A 100 -15.72 -0.62 -9.25
N MET A 101 -14.50 -0.97 -9.70
CA MET A 101 -13.53 -0.01 -10.22
C MET A 101 -14.06 0.73 -11.46
N GLU A 102 -14.72 0.03 -12.39
CA GLU A 102 -15.34 0.66 -13.56
C GLU A 102 -16.47 1.61 -13.18
N ASN A 103 -17.35 1.21 -12.26
CA ASN A 103 -18.44 2.06 -11.81
C ASN A 103 -17.94 3.32 -11.10
N ILE A 104 -16.92 3.20 -10.24
CA ILE A 104 -16.28 4.36 -9.58
C ILE A 104 -15.60 5.26 -10.61
N ARG A 105 -14.86 4.70 -11.58
CA ARG A 105 -14.21 5.47 -12.65
C ARG A 105 -15.23 6.22 -13.50
N ALA A 106 -16.33 5.57 -13.87
CA ALA A 106 -17.41 6.20 -14.63
C ALA A 106 -18.07 7.35 -13.86
N ALA A 107 -18.30 7.17 -12.55
CA ALA A 107 -18.82 8.22 -11.68
C ALA A 107 -17.86 9.41 -11.56
N LEU A 108 -16.55 9.16 -11.40
CA LEU A 108 -15.54 10.22 -11.39
C LEU A 108 -15.51 10.99 -12.72
N ALA A 109 -15.55 10.29 -13.85
CA ALA A 109 -15.58 10.93 -15.17
C ALA A 109 -16.87 11.76 -15.38
N ALA A 110 -18.02 11.28 -14.92
CA ALA A 110 -19.27 12.04 -14.97
C ALA A 110 -19.24 13.33 -14.12
N ALA A 111 -18.43 13.34 -13.05
CA ALA A 111 -18.21 14.51 -12.20
C ALA A 111 -17.09 15.45 -12.72
N GLY A 112 -16.44 15.13 -13.85
CA GLY A 112 -15.29 15.89 -14.36
C GLY A 112 -14.01 15.71 -13.52
N LEU A 113 -13.88 14.56 -12.86
CA LEU A 113 -12.78 14.19 -11.97
C LEU A 113 -11.98 13.00 -12.50
N GLU A 114 -11.96 12.78 -13.81
CA GLU A 114 -11.27 11.66 -14.47
C GLU A 114 -9.74 11.65 -14.28
N ASN A 115 -9.18 12.76 -13.78
CA ASN A 115 -7.77 12.85 -13.39
C ASN A 115 -7.47 12.06 -12.09
N ILE A 116 -8.47 11.79 -11.24
CA ILE A 116 -8.31 10.97 -10.04
C ILE A 116 -8.29 9.50 -10.48
N LYS A 117 -7.13 8.85 -10.32
CA LYS A 117 -6.96 7.44 -10.69
C LYS A 117 -7.76 6.51 -9.79
N VAL A 118 -8.20 5.38 -10.35
CA VAL A 118 -8.84 4.28 -9.63
C VAL A 118 -7.90 3.08 -9.68
N THR A 119 -7.60 2.50 -8.54
CA THR A 119 -6.73 1.32 -8.38
C THR A 119 -7.35 0.36 -7.38
N THR A 120 -6.76 -0.82 -7.21
CA THR A 120 -6.97 -1.70 -6.05
C THR A 120 -5.64 -1.96 -5.35
N SER A 121 -5.67 -2.43 -4.09
CA SER A 121 -4.49 -2.82 -3.32
C SER A 121 -4.50 -4.32 -3.07
N VAL A 122 -3.40 -5.00 -3.42
CA VAL A 122 -3.23 -6.46 -3.25
C VAL A 122 -2.19 -6.80 -2.19
N SER A 123 -2.30 -7.98 -1.59
CA SER A 123 -1.31 -8.50 -0.65
C SER A 123 -0.13 -9.12 -1.38
N GLN A 124 1.10 -9.07 -0.85
CA GLN A 124 2.22 -9.85 -1.38
C GLN A 124 1.96 -11.37 -1.40
N SER A 125 0.98 -11.86 -0.64
CA SER A 125 0.61 -13.29 -0.62
C SER A 125 0.04 -13.80 -1.94
N ILE A 126 -0.33 -12.91 -2.87
CA ILE A 126 -0.79 -13.32 -4.20
C ILE A 126 0.34 -13.80 -5.12
N LEU A 127 1.61 -13.64 -4.71
CA LEU A 127 2.76 -14.17 -5.44
C LEU A 127 2.95 -15.67 -5.15
N GLY A 128 2.74 -16.52 -6.17
CA GLY A 128 2.84 -17.98 -6.11
C GLY A 128 4.27 -18.49 -6.17
N GLY A 129 5.08 -18.12 -5.16
CA GLY A 129 6.52 -18.41 -5.14
C GLY A 129 7.30 -17.53 -6.11
N TYR A 130 8.30 -16.83 -5.62
CA TYR A 130 8.91 -15.73 -6.37
C TYR A 130 10.44 -15.69 -6.33
N LYS A 131 11.06 -16.83 -5.99
CA LYS A 131 12.51 -16.96 -5.89
C LYS A 131 13.05 -17.83 -7.03
N PRO A 132 13.80 -17.27 -8.00
CA PRO A 132 14.15 -15.85 -8.14
C PRO A 132 13.00 -15.00 -8.76
N PRO A 133 13.07 -13.65 -8.72
CA PRO A 133 12.04 -12.78 -9.25
C PRO A 133 11.66 -13.04 -10.70
N SER A 134 12.60 -13.40 -11.58
CA SER A 134 12.34 -13.78 -12.97
C SER A 134 11.37 -14.96 -13.12
N ALA A 135 11.28 -15.83 -12.11
CA ALA A 135 10.35 -16.95 -12.09
C ALA A 135 8.98 -16.59 -11.49
N ALA A 136 8.84 -15.42 -10.85
CA ALA A 136 7.65 -15.04 -10.11
C ALA A 136 6.37 -15.06 -10.96
N ASP A 137 5.29 -15.51 -10.36
CA ASP A 137 3.96 -15.52 -10.95
C ASP A 137 2.91 -15.30 -9.86
N PHE A 138 1.67 -15.02 -10.24
CA PHE A 138 0.56 -15.03 -9.30
C PHE A 138 0.17 -16.46 -8.93
N THR A 139 -0.37 -16.66 -7.72
CA THR A 139 -1.01 -17.93 -7.33
C THR A 139 -2.16 -18.25 -8.29
N ASP A 140 -2.52 -19.53 -8.44
CA ASP A 140 -3.64 -19.96 -9.30
C ASP A 140 -4.94 -19.20 -8.99
N GLU A 141 -5.22 -18.95 -7.70
CA GLU A 141 -6.37 -18.14 -7.28
C GLU A 141 -6.27 -16.71 -7.79
N ALA A 142 -5.10 -16.07 -7.63
CA ALA A 142 -4.89 -14.69 -8.01
C ALA A 142 -4.89 -14.49 -9.54
N GLN A 143 -4.41 -15.47 -10.30
CA GLN A 143 -4.51 -15.46 -11.77
C GLN A 143 -5.97 -15.33 -12.24
N GLY A 144 -6.93 -15.87 -11.48
CA GLY A 144 -8.35 -15.80 -11.78
C GLY A 144 -8.95 -14.38 -11.82
N PHE A 145 -8.31 -13.41 -11.15
CA PHE A 145 -8.79 -12.01 -11.13
C PHE A 145 -7.76 -10.97 -11.56
N MET A 146 -6.46 -11.27 -11.47
CA MET A 146 -5.42 -10.27 -11.74
C MET A 146 -5.33 -9.86 -13.21
N GLY A 147 -5.57 -10.77 -14.17
CA GLY A 147 -5.59 -10.40 -15.59
C GLY A 147 -6.57 -9.26 -15.90
N PRO A 148 -7.88 -9.42 -15.61
CA PRO A 148 -8.86 -8.35 -15.76
C PRO A 148 -8.54 -7.06 -14.98
N VAL A 149 -7.95 -7.17 -13.79
CA VAL A 149 -7.49 -6.01 -13.01
C VAL A 149 -6.37 -5.28 -13.76
N LEU A 150 -5.35 -5.98 -14.24
CA LEU A 150 -4.23 -5.39 -14.96
C LEU A 150 -4.66 -4.75 -16.29
N ASP A 151 -5.57 -5.39 -17.02
CA ASP A 151 -6.17 -4.82 -18.24
C ASP A 151 -6.88 -3.49 -17.95
N PHE A 152 -7.63 -3.41 -16.85
CA PHE A 152 -8.27 -2.17 -16.41
C PHE A 152 -7.23 -1.09 -16.07
N LEU A 153 -6.20 -1.44 -15.30
CA LEU A 153 -5.16 -0.50 -14.87
C LEU A 153 -4.35 0.03 -16.06
N ALA A 154 -3.96 -0.85 -16.98
CA ALA A 154 -3.23 -0.51 -18.20
C ALA A 154 -4.03 0.47 -19.08
N ARG A 155 -5.32 0.17 -19.33
CA ARG A 155 -6.17 1.04 -20.17
C ARG A 155 -6.48 2.39 -19.54
N THR A 156 -6.43 2.50 -18.21
CA THR A 156 -6.76 3.74 -17.48
C THR A 156 -5.52 4.53 -17.04
N GLY A 157 -4.32 3.98 -17.29
CA GLY A 157 -3.05 4.54 -16.84
C GLY A 157 -3.01 4.70 -15.32
N ALA A 158 -3.58 3.74 -14.59
CA ALA A 158 -3.54 3.67 -13.13
C ALA A 158 -2.47 2.66 -12.67
N PRO A 159 -1.80 2.89 -11.52
CA PRO A 159 -0.88 1.91 -10.97
C PRO A 159 -1.63 0.73 -10.35
N LEU A 160 -0.94 -0.38 -10.10
CA LEU A 160 -1.35 -1.35 -9.08
C LEU A 160 -0.80 -0.90 -7.72
N MET A 161 -1.58 -1.07 -6.65
CA MET A 161 -1.09 -0.92 -5.28
C MET A 161 -0.79 -2.30 -4.66
N ALA A 162 0.33 -2.43 -3.95
CA ALA A 162 0.69 -3.66 -3.26
C ALA A 162 1.19 -3.40 -1.83
N SER A 163 0.73 -4.24 -0.91
CA SER A 163 1.27 -4.37 0.44
C SER A 163 2.53 -5.24 0.41
N VAL A 164 3.70 -4.65 0.70
CA VAL A 164 5.01 -5.31 0.64
C VAL A 164 5.67 -5.26 2.02
N TYR A 165 5.77 -6.41 2.67
CA TYR A 165 6.27 -6.61 4.02
C TYR A 165 7.36 -7.71 4.05
N PRO A 166 8.63 -7.35 3.85
CA PRO A 166 9.78 -8.21 4.12
C PRO A 166 9.75 -8.85 5.52
N TYR A 167 9.18 -8.15 6.50
CA TYR A 167 8.95 -8.67 7.84
C TYR A 167 8.21 -10.01 7.84
N PHE A 168 7.05 -10.11 7.17
CA PHE A 168 6.24 -11.32 7.20
C PHE A 168 6.94 -12.49 6.51
N THR A 169 7.67 -12.24 5.43
CA THR A 169 8.46 -13.28 4.77
C THR A 169 9.59 -13.79 5.68
N TYR A 170 10.30 -12.90 6.37
CA TYR A 170 11.32 -13.30 7.35
C TYR A 170 10.70 -14.05 8.53
N ALA A 171 9.65 -13.50 9.13
CA ALA A 171 9.01 -14.08 10.32
C ALA A 171 8.37 -15.44 10.06
N TYR A 172 7.92 -15.71 8.83
CA TYR A 172 7.38 -17.02 8.43
C TYR A 172 8.43 -18.14 8.54
N ASN A 173 9.67 -17.88 8.15
CA ASN A 173 10.77 -18.83 8.31
C ASN A 173 12.12 -18.11 8.54
N PRO A 174 12.43 -17.71 9.79
CA PRO A 174 13.66 -16.98 10.11
C PRO A 174 14.95 -17.75 9.82
N SER A 175 14.85 -19.08 9.66
CA SER A 175 16.01 -19.93 9.32
C SER A 175 16.32 -19.97 7.83
N ALA A 176 15.39 -19.53 6.96
CA ALA A 176 15.56 -19.57 5.51
C ALA A 176 16.31 -18.36 4.94
N MET A 177 16.48 -17.28 5.70
CA MET A 177 17.22 -16.10 5.27
C MET A 177 17.81 -15.33 6.44
N ASP A 178 18.91 -14.64 6.19
CA ASP A 178 19.50 -13.74 7.17
C ASP A 178 18.62 -12.47 7.34
N LEU A 179 18.45 -12.04 8.59
CA LEU A 179 17.66 -10.84 8.93
C LEU A 179 18.16 -9.59 8.19
N SER A 180 19.46 -9.48 7.93
CA SER A 180 20.05 -8.35 7.21
C SER A 180 19.49 -8.18 5.79
N TYR A 181 19.04 -9.28 5.16
CA TYR A 181 18.41 -9.22 3.84
C TYR A 181 17.03 -8.55 3.89
N ALA A 182 16.27 -8.77 4.96
CA ALA A 182 14.97 -8.16 5.17
C ALA A 182 15.07 -6.72 5.71
N LEU A 183 16.17 -6.36 6.38
CA LEU A 183 16.40 -5.04 6.99
C LEU A 183 17.21 -4.04 6.13
N PHE A 184 17.50 -4.37 4.87
CA PHE A 184 18.36 -3.57 3.97
C PHE A 184 19.81 -3.40 4.46
N THR A 185 20.33 -4.34 5.27
CA THR A 185 21.70 -4.26 5.83
C THR A 185 22.62 -5.37 5.38
N ALA A 186 22.22 -6.20 4.42
CA ALA A 186 23.10 -7.22 3.86
C ALA A 186 24.35 -6.56 3.22
N PRO A 187 25.56 -7.14 3.38
CA PRO A 187 26.81 -6.49 2.95
C PRO A 187 27.03 -6.50 1.42
N GLY A 188 26.22 -7.23 0.67
CA GLY A 188 26.30 -7.32 -0.79
C GLY A 188 25.14 -8.16 -1.35
N THR A 189 25.25 -8.57 -2.61
CA THR A 189 24.24 -9.42 -3.27
C THR A 189 23.98 -10.69 -2.47
N VAL A 190 22.72 -10.89 -2.08
CA VAL A 190 22.25 -12.09 -1.38
C VAL A 190 21.63 -13.08 -2.37
N MET A 191 20.95 -12.57 -3.39
CA MET A 191 20.33 -13.39 -4.43
C MET A 191 20.68 -12.84 -5.80
N GLN A 192 21.22 -13.71 -6.66
CA GLN A 192 21.54 -13.39 -8.05
C GLN A 192 20.48 -14.01 -8.96
N ASP A 193 19.92 -13.21 -9.85
CA ASP A 193 18.90 -13.61 -10.82
C ASP A 193 19.29 -13.07 -12.20
N ASP A 194 19.85 -13.94 -13.03
CA ASP A 194 20.54 -13.58 -14.27
C ASP A 194 21.59 -12.49 -14.04
N SER A 195 21.43 -11.32 -14.67
CA SER A 195 22.31 -10.14 -14.50
C SER A 195 21.92 -9.25 -13.32
N TYR A 196 20.83 -9.53 -12.61
CA TYR A 196 20.28 -8.69 -11.55
C TYR A 196 20.64 -9.25 -10.16
N GLY A 197 21.38 -8.47 -9.38
CA GLY A 197 21.72 -8.81 -8.00
C GLY A 197 20.78 -8.10 -7.01
N TYR A 198 20.22 -8.87 -6.09
CA TYR A 198 19.33 -8.39 -5.03
C TYR A 198 20.07 -8.40 -3.69
N GLN A 199 20.15 -7.23 -3.06
CA GLN A 199 20.76 -7.02 -1.74
C GLN A 199 19.71 -6.89 -0.63
N ASN A 200 18.43 -6.72 -0.98
CA ASN A 200 17.35 -6.65 0.00
C ASN A 200 16.08 -7.34 -0.54
N LEU A 201 15.27 -7.83 0.39
CA LEU A 201 14.05 -8.58 0.07
C LEU A 201 12.91 -7.71 -0.48
N PHE A 202 12.93 -6.40 -0.20
CA PHE A 202 11.96 -5.46 -0.73
C PHE A 202 12.07 -5.38 -2.27
N ASP A 203 13.29 -5.18 -2.78
CA ASP A 203 13.55 -5.17 -4.22
C ASP A 203 13.20 -6.49 -4.89
N GLU A 204 13.54 -7.61 -4.24
CA GLU A 204 13.17 -8.95 -4.71
C GLU A 204 11.66 -9.04 -4.89
N THR A 205 10.89 -8.64 -3.88
CA THR A 205 9.42 -8.74 -3.89
C THR A 205 8.77 -7.77 -4.88
N VAL A 206 9.28 -6.54 -4.99
CA VAL A 206 8.77 -5.55 -5.95
C VAL A 206 9.02 -5.99 -7.39
N ASP A 207 10.22 -6.49 -7.71
CA ASP A 207 10.51 -7.01 -9.05
C ASP A 207 9.73 -8.30 -9.35
N SER A 208 9.45 -9.12 -8.34
CA SER A 208 8.55 -10.27 -8.49
C SER A 208 7.13 -9.85 -8.87
N PHE A 209 6.61 -8.76 -8.30
CA PHE A 209 5.34 -8.19 -8.74
C PHE A 209 5.40 -7.74 -10.21
N TYR A 210 6.43 -7.00 -10.62
CA TYR A 210 6.56 -6.58 -12.01
C TYR A 210 6.64 -7.76 -12.99
N VAL A 211 7.42 -8.79 -12.66
CA VAL A 211 7.52 -9.99 -13.50
C VAL A 211 6.18 -10.72 -13.59
N ALA A 212 5.48 -10.90 -12.47
CA ALA A 212 4.16 -11.52 -12.46
C ALA A 212 3.16 -10.68 -13.27
N MET A 213 3.12 -9.35 -13.09
CA MET A 213 2.26 -8.47 -13.88
C MET A 213 2.51 -8.62 -15.39
N GLY A 214 3.78 -8.65 -15.82
CA GLY A 214 4.13 -8.77 -17.24
C GLY A 214 3.61 -10.06 -17.88
N LYS A 215 3.67 -11.19 -17.16
CA LYS A 215 3.10 -12.48 -17.63
C LYS A 215 1.58 -12.44 -17.86
N HIS A 216 0.89 -11.49 -17.24
CA HIS A 216 -0.56 -11.32 -17.32
C HIS A 216 -0.96 -10.01 -18.02
N GLY A 217 -0.12 -9.51 -18.94
CA GLY A 217 -0.43 -8.35 -19.80
C GLY A 217 -0.22 -6.98 -19.13
N GLY A 218 0.38 -6.96 -17.94
CA GLY A 218 0.60 -5.77 -17.12
C GLY A 218 1.95 -5.07 -17.32
N ASP A 219 2.67 -5.30 -18.41
CA ASP A 219 4.02 -4.72 -18.65
C ASP A 219 4.06 -3.18 -18.56
N GLY A 220 2.95 -2.51 -18.85
CA GLY A 220 2.82 -1.05 -18.76
C GLY A 220 2.28 -0.52 -17.43
N VAL A 221 1.95 -1.39 -16.47
CA VAL A 221 1.34 -1.01 -15.19
C VAL A 221 2.44 -0.78 -14.15
N THR A 222 2.51 0.45 -13.62
CA THR A 222 3.44 0.79 -12.55
C THR A 222 2.96 0.25 -11.20
N LEU A 223 3.89 -0.06 -10.29
CA LEU A 223 3.58 -0.47 -8.92
C LEU A 223 3.75 0.69 -7.94
N VAL A 224 2.78 0.85 -7.04
CA VAL A 224 2.87 1.68 -5.82
C VAL A 224 2.91 0.73 -4.63
N VAL A 225 3.90 0.90 -3.74
CA VAL A 225 3.91 0.16 -2.48
C VAL A 225 2.98 0.89 -1.51
N SER A 226 1.74 0.41 -1.41
CA SER A 226 0.68 1.06 -0.65
C SER A 226 0.77 0.81 0.85
N GLU A 227 1.62 -0.14 1.25
CA GLU A 227 1.87 -0.55 2.62
C GLU A 227 3.24 -1.20 2.72
N SER A 228 4.06 -0.75 3.65
CA SER A 228 5.29 -1.43 4.06
C SER A 228 5.73 -0.95 5.43
N GLY A 229 6.28 -1.84 6.25
CA GLY A 229 6.73 -1.48 7.58
C GLY A 229 7.43 -2.63 8.29
N TRP A 230 7.73 -2.40 9.57
CA TRP A 230 8.27 -3.42 10.48
C TRP A 230 7.77 -3.16 11.90
N PRO A 231 7.25 -4.17 12.62
CA PRO A 231 6.64 -3.97 13.92
C PRO A 231 7.69 -3.74 15.01
N SER A 232 7.38 -2.87 15.98
CA SER A 232 8.30 -2.52 17.06
C SER A 232 8.22 -3.45 18.28
N ALA A 233 7.25 -4.36 18.34
CA ALA A 233 7.09 -5.32 19.42
C ALA A 233 6.13 -6.46 19.01
N GLY A 234 5.93 -7.43 19.90
CA GLY A 234 4.85 -8.43 19.80
C GLY A 234 5.17 -9.66 18.95
N GLY A 235 6.38 -9.79 18.40
CA GLY A 235 6.75 -10.92 17.55
C GLY A 235 8.25 -11.11 17.34
N VAL A 236 8.61 -12.10 16.53
CA VAL A 236 10.00 -12.44 16.20
C VAL A 236 10.67 -11.25 15.49
N ALA A 237 11.85 -10.86 15.99
CA ALA A 237 12.60 -9.70 15.47
C ALA A 237 11.82 -8.37 15.44
N ALA A 238 10.68 -8.28 16.15
CA ALA A 238 9.93 -7.05 16.33
C ALA A 238 10.52 -6.27 17.51
N SER A 239 11.22 -5.17 17.21
CA SER A 239 11.84 -4.30 18.20
C SER A 239 11.86 -2.86 17.68
N PRO A 240 11.90 -1.82 18.54
CA PRO A 240 12.02 -0.44 18.08
C PRO A 240 13.29 -0.21 17.26
N GLU A 241 14.36 -0.94 17.54
CA GLU A 241 15.61 -0.88 16.78
C GLU A 241 15.45 -1.41 15.36
N ASN A 242 14.91 -2.62 15.19
CA ASN A 242 14.71 -3.21 13.87
C ASN A 242 13.67 -2.42 13.06
N ALA A 243 12.60 -1.96 13.70
CA ALA A 243 11.59 -1.11 13.06
C ALA A 243 12.18 0.20 12.54
N ARG A 244 13.04 0.84 13.35
CA ARG A 244 13.79 2.03 12.93
C ARG A 244 14.71 1.75 11.75
N ILE A 245 15.49 0.67 11.81
CA ILE A 245 16.42 0.28 10.74
C ILE A 245 15.64 0.07 9.44
N TYR A 246 14.59 -0.74 9.46
CA TYR A 246 13.78 -1.04 8.30
C TYR A 246 13.17 0.23 7.70
N ASN A 247 12.41 1.00 8.49
CA ASN A 247 11.67 2.15 7.98
C ASN A 247 12.59 3.28 7.51
N GLN A 248 13.70 3.55 8.21
CA GLN A 248 14.65 4.57 7.77
C GLN A 248 15.38 4.15 6.49
N ASN A 249 15.78 2.87 6.38
CA ASN A 249 16.43 2.38 5.17
C ASN A 249 15.47 2.36 3.98
N LEU A 250 14.20 2.00 4.19
CA LEU A 250 13.18 2.06 3.16
C LEU A 250 13.01 3.49 2.63
N ILE A 251 12.88 4.49 3.51
CA ILE A 251 12.83 5.91 3.10
C ILE A 251 14.05 6.29 2.25
N ASN A 252 15.25 5.89 2.67
CA ASN A 252 16.49 6.21 1.97
C ASN A 252 16.66 5.43 0.64
N HIS A 253 15.93 4.33 0.48
CA HIS A 253 16.08 3.40 -0.63
C HIS A 253 15.13 3.70 -1.80
N VAL A 254 13.85 3.97 -1.51
CA VAL A 254 12.77 4.00 -2.52
C VAL A 254 12.98 5.01 -3.65
N GLY A 255 13.81 6.04 -3.46
CA GLY A 255 14.17 6.98 -4.52
C GLY A 255 15.04 6.39 -5.64
N LYS A 256 15.69 5.23 -5.40
CA LYS A 256 16.57 4.55 -6.36
C LYS A 256 15.83 3.58 -7.28
N GLY A 257 14.75 2.98 -6.79
CA GLY A 257 14.05 1.89 -7.45
C GLY A 257 14.66 0.52 -7.15
N THR A 258 14.34 -0.46 -7.98
CA THR A 258 14.81 -1.85 -7.89
C THR A 258 15.85 -2.17 -8.98
N PRO A 259 16.53 -3.33 -8.92
CA PRO A 259 17.45 -3.77 -9.96
C PRO A 259 16.85 -3.80 -11.38
N ARG A 260 15.59 -4.24 -11.56
CA ARG A 260 14.93 -4.28 -12.87
C ARG A 260 14.16 -3.00 -13.21
N HIS A 261 13.74 -2.25 -12.20
CA HIS A 261 12.93 -1.05 -12.35
C HIS A 261 13.57 0.14 -11.61
N PRO A 262 14.67 0.70 -12.15
CA PRO A 262 15.31 1.87 -11.58
C PRO A 262 14.38 3.09 -11.66
N GLY A 263 14.39 3.92 -10.62
CA GLY A 263 13.51 5.09 -10.48
C GLY A 263 12.65 5.03 -9.23
N ALA A 264 12.19 6.21 -8.78
CA ALA A 264 11.50 6.31 -7.49
C ALA A 264 10.21 5.46 -7.43
N ILE A 265 10.05 4.71 -6.33
CA ILE A 265 8.85 3.91 -6.04
C ILE A 265 8.00 4.69 -5.03
N GLU A 266 6.80 5.13 -5.44
CA GLU A 266 5.86 5.74 -4.48
C GLU A 266 5.51 4.71 -3.40
N THR A 267 5.84 5.02 -2.15
CA THR A 267 5.80 4.08 -1.03
C THR A 267 5.12 4.74 0.17
N ILE A 268 4.21 4.00 0.82
CA ILE A 268 3.46 4.45 1.99
C ILE A 268 3.83 3.54 3.17
N LEU A 269 4.40 4.14 4.23
CA LEU A 269 4.73 3.41 5.44
C LEU A 269 3.48 3.02 6.21
N PHE A 270 3.42 1.77 6.65
CA PHE A 270 2.43 1.25 7.57
C PHE A 270 3.04 1.17 8.98
N SER A 271 2.55 1.91 9.97
CA SER A 271 1.48 2.92 9.91
C SER A 271 1.78 4.14 10.78
N MET A 272 0.91 5.16 10.78
CA MET A 272 1.14 6.38 11.56
C MET A 272 1.18 6.10 13.06
N PHE A 273 0.31 5.22 13.56
CA PHE A 273 0.15 4.97 15.00
C PHE A 273 0.09 3.48 15.33
N ASN A 274 0.48 3.13 16.55
CA ASN A 274 0.08 1.84 17.13
C ASN A 274 -1.45 1.81 17.29
N GLU A 275 -2.08 0.72 16.85
CA GLU A 275 -3.53 0.57 16.73
C GLU A 275 -4.03 -0.50 17.71
N ASN A 276 -4.53 -0.07 18.88
CA ASN A 276 -4.80 -0.95 20.02
C ASN A 276 -6.04 -1.86 19.89
N LEU A 277 -6.87 -1.68 18.86
CA LEU A 277 -8.02 -2.55 18.59
C LEU A 277 -7.72 -3.61 17.52
N LYS A 278 -6.47 -3.70 17.04
CA LYS A 278 -6.01 -4.82 16.22
C LYS A 278 -5.74 -6.07 17.06
N GLU A 279 -5.57 -7.20 16.39
CA GLU A 279 -5.21 -8.48 17.00
C GLU A 279 -3.96 -8.37 17.88
N ASP A 280 -3.95 -9.08 19.00
CA ASP A 280 -2.82 -9.06 19.94
C ASP A 280 -1.54 -9.57 19.27
N GLY A 281 -0.43 -8.86 19.49
CA GLY A 281 0.88 -9.20 18.93
C GLY A 281 1.45 -8.09 18.06
N VAL A 282 1.99 -8.45 16.90
CA VAL A 282 2.67 -7.50 16.00
C VAL A 282 1.71 -6.44 15.43
N GLU A 283 0.44 -6.81 15.24
CA GLU A 283 -0.58 -5.97 14.62
C GLU A 283 -0.86 -4.68 15.41
N GLN A 284 -0.65 -4.67 16.73
CA GLN A 284 -0.78 -3.47 17.56
C GLN A 284 0.47 -2.56 17.55
N ASN A 285 1.54 -2.94 16.84
CA ASN A 285 2.89 -2.37 17.00
C ASN A 285 3.55 -1.91 15.69
N TRP A 286 2.78 -1.55 14.66
CA TRP A 286 3.29 -1.05 13.38
C TRP A 286 3.55 0.48 13.35
N GLY A 287 3.19 1.19 14.40
CA GLY A 287 3.20 2.65 14.44
C GLY A 287 4.58 3.28 14.40
N LEU A 288 4.70 4.36 13.64
CA LEU A 288 5.81 5.32 13.74
C LEU A 288 5.70 6.17 15.02
N PHE A 289 4.47 6.41 15.48
CA PHE A 289 4.15 7.17 16.69
C PHE A 289 3.26 6.36 17.65
N TYR A 290 3.37 6.66 18.94
CA TYR A 290 2.38 6.26 19.92
C TYR A 290 1.13 7.14 19.81
N PRO A 291 -0.03 6.70 20.33
CA PRO A 291 -1.25 7.52 20.35
C PRO A 291 -1.09 8.86 21.10
N ASN A 292 -0.13 8.96 22.02
CA ASN A 292 0.23 10.23 22.68
C ASN A 292 1.08 11.18 21.81
N MET A 293 1.24 10.88 20.51
CA MET A 293 2.02 11.62 19.50
C MET A 293 3.55 11.59 19.69
N GLN A 294 4.07 10.86 20.68
CA GLN A 294 5.52 10.63 20.79
C GLN A 294 5.97 9.61 19.75
N ARG A 295 7.20 9.77 19.26
CA ARG A 295 7.81 8.79 18.35
C ARG A 295 8.07 7.48 19.07
N VAL A 296 7.78 6.34 18.43
CA VAL A 296 8.20 5.02 18.92
C VAL A 296 9.73 4.87 18.78
N TYR A 297 10.28 5.41 17.70
CA TYR A 297 11.71 5.50 17.42
C TYR A 297 12.02 6.74 16.56
N PRO A 298 13.26 7.29 16.59
CA PRO A 298 13.63 8.42 15.75
C PRO A 298 13.57 8.05 14.25
N ILE A 299 12.91 8.88 13.44
CA ILE A 299 12.78 8.70 11.97
C ILE A 299 12.84 10.05 11.26
N SER A 300 13.44 10.09 10.07
CA SER A 300 13.48 11.25 9.16
C SER A 300 12.83 10.90 7.84
N PHE A 301 11.88 11.72 7.40
CA PHE A 301 11.19 11.61 6.11
C PHE A 301 11.77 12.54 5.03
N ASN A 302 12.78 13.34 5.39
CA ASN A 302 13.47 14.29 4.52
C ASN A 302 14.68 13.67 3.82
#